data_AF-A0A957ZXE3-F1
#
_entry.id   AF-A0A957ZXE3-F1
#
_cell.length_a   1.000
_cell.length_b   1.000
_cell.length_c   1.000
_cell.angle_alpha   90.00
_cell.angle_beta   90.00
_cell.angle_gamma   90.00
#
_symmetry.space_group_name_H-M   'P 1'
#
loop_
_entity.id
_entity.type
_entity.pdbx_description
1 polymer ?
#
loop_
_entity_poly.entity_id
_entity_poly.type
_entity_poly.pdbx_seq_one_letter_code
_entity_poly.pdbx_strand_id
1 'polypeptide(L)' 'MKSNFLRTTTRGTIRSEAKLVHAGRRTQVWDATVTDEDGRTLALFRCTQMLIY' A
#
# COMPACT_ATOMS: atom_id res chain seq x y z
N MET A 1 -9.18 -3.55 5.74
CA MET A 1 -8.18 -3.34 4.66
C MET A 1 -8.91 -3.48 3.34
N LYS A 2 -8.68 -2.56 2.39
CA LYS A 2 -9.14 -2.69 1.00
C LYS A 2 -7.92 -2.87 0.10
N SER A 3 -8.01 -3.81 -0.83
CA SER A 3 -6.95 -4.11 -1.79
C SER A 3 -7.55 -4.26 -3.18
N ASN A 4 -6.93 -3.61 -4.16
CA ASN A 4 -7.26 -3.76 -5.58
C ASN A 4 -6.03 -4.27 -6.31
N PHE A 5 -6.15 -5.42 -6.98
CA PHE A 5 -5.09 -6.01 -7.80
C PHE A 5 -5.36 -5.70 -9.26
N LEU A 6 -4.41 -5.04 -9.93
CA LEU A 6 -4.55 -4.53 -11.29
C LEU A 6 -3.75 -5.35 -12.30
N ARG A 7 -2.62 -5.91 -11.87
CA ARG A 7 -1.70 -6.67 -12.73
C ARG A 7 -1.03 -7.78 -11.93
N THR A 8 -0.67 -8.85 -12.64
CA THR A 8 0.14 -9.95 -12.12
C THR A 8 1.58 -9.80 -12.61
N THR A 9 2.54 -10.00 -11.70
CA THR A 9 3.92 -10.33 -12.05
C THR A 9 4.30 -11.64 -11.38
N THR A 10 5.14 -12.45 -12.03
CA THR A 10 5.57 -13.77 -11.53
C THR A 10 7.08 -13.84 -11.28
N ARG A 11 7.81 -12.78 -11.61
CA ARG A 11 9.27 -12.66 -11.51
C ARG A 11 9.66 -11.21 -11.24
N GLY A 12 10.94 -11.01 -10.92
CA GLY A 12 11.49 -9.69 -10.63
C GLY A 12 11.24 -9.24 -9.19
N THR A 13 11.50 -7.97 -8.93
CA THR A 13 11.32 -7.36 -7.60
C THR A 13 10.06 -6.51 -7.56
N ILE A 14 9.33 -6.57 -6.45
CA ILE A 14 8.18 -5.72 -6.19
C ILE A 14 8.56 -4.68 -5.13
N ARG A 15 8.21 -3.42 -5.36
CA ARG A 15 8.35 -2.33 -4.39
C ARG A 15 6.98 -1.87 -3.92
N SER A 16 6.88 -1.50 -2.64
CA SER A 16 5.72 -0.81 -2.11
C SER A 16 6.14 0.52 -1.50
N GLU A 17 5.39 1.57 -1.80
CA GLU A 17 5.49 2.86 -1.13
C GLU A 17 4.20 3.12 -0.37
N ALA A 18 4.32 3.31 0.95
CA ALA A 18 3.22 3.63 1.83
C ALA A 18 3.24 5.12 2.21
N LYS A 19 2.12 5.79 2.06
CA LYS A 19 1.92 7.20 2.41
C LYS A 19 0.86 7.32 3.49
N LEU A 20 1.20 8.05 4.55
CA LEU A 20 0.24 8.42 5.59
C LEU A 20 -0.75 9.44 5.01
N VAL A 21 -2.02 9.05 4.93
CA VAL A 21 -3.12 9.89 4.42
C VAL A 21 -3.80 10.63 5.55
N HIS A 22 -3.91 9.99 6.72
CA HIS A 22 -4.47 10.62 7.92
C HIS A 22 -3.69 10.18 9.16
N ALA A 23 -3.14 11.15 9.89
CA ALA A 23 -2.27 10.96 11.06
C ALA A 23 -3.03 11.09 12.39
N GLY A 24 -4.14 10.37 12.56
CA GLY A 24 -4.91 10.42 13.80
C GLY A 24 -4.16 9.80 14.98
N ARG A 25 -4.39 10.33 16.20
CA ARG A 25 -3.69 9.92 17.42
C ARG A 25 -3.89 8.45 17.81
N ARG A 26 -5.08 7.90 17.57
CA ARG A 26 -5.41 6.48 17.87
C ARG A 26 -5.54 5.63 16.60
N THR A 27 -5.83 6.27 15.48
CA THR A 27 -6.16 5.61 14.22
C THR A 27 -5.54 6.39 13.07
N GLN A 28 -4.73 5.71 12.27
CA GLN A 28 -4.13 6.25 11.07
C GLN A 28 -4.73 5.61 9.82
N VAL A 29 -4.72 6.33 8.71
CA VAL A 29 -5.08 5.80 7.39
C VAL A 29 -3.89 5.91 6.46
N TRP A 30 -3.57 4.81 5.79
CA TRP A 30 -2.43 4.70 4.89
C TRP A 30 -2.88 4.23 3.51
N ASP A 31 -2.31 4.84 2.49
CA ASP A 31 -2.34 4.36 1.12
C ASP A 31 -1.01 3.68 0.81
N ALA A 32 -1.05 2.54 0.13
CA ALA A 32 0.15 1.94 -0.41
C ALA A 32 -0.03 1.58 -1.89
N THR A 33 0.94 2.00 -2.69
CA THR A 33 1.05 1.63 -4.10
C THR A 33 2.12 0.56 -4.22
N VAL A 34 1.82 -0.50 -4.95
CA VAL A 34 2.73 -1.61 -5.23
C VAL A 34 3.09 -1.59 -6.72
N THR A 35 4.38 -1.60 -7.04
CA THR A 35 4.90 -1.54 -8.41
C THR A 35 5.90 -2.68 -8.67
N ASP A 36 5.99 -3.13 -9.92
CA ASP A 36 7.10 -3.97 -10.37
C ASP A 36 8.39 -3.16 -10.60
N GLU A 37 9.46 -3.84 -11.01
CA GLU A 37 10.76 -3.26 -11.33
C GLU A 37 10.74 -2.30 -12.53
N ASP A 38 9.76 -2.45 -13.44
CA ASP A 38 9.51 -1.54 -14.55
C ASP A 38 8.67 -0.32 -14.13
N GLY A 39 8.29 -0.23 -12.85
CA GLY A 39 7.47 0.86 -12.29
C GLY A 39 5.98 0.75 -12.59
N ARG A 40 5.49 -0.39 -13.10
CA ARG A 40 4.07 -0.58 -13.39
C ARG A 40 3.31 -0.92 -12.11
N THR A 41 2.19 -0.23 -11.88
CA THR A 41 1.34 -0.49 -10.72
C THR A 41 0.71 -1.88 -10.80
N LEU A 42 0.99 -2.69 -9.77
CA LEU A 42 0.45 -4.03 -9.58
C LEU A 42 -0.80 -4.01 -8.71
N ALA A 43 -0.78 -3.25 -7.62
CA ALA A 43 -1.87 -3.21 -6.66
C ALA A 43 -1.92 -1.89 -5.88
N LEU A 44 -3.11 -1.58 -5.37
CA LEU A 44 -3.40 -0.43 -4.51
C LEU A 44 -4.02 -0.92 -3.22
N PHE A 45 -3.50 -0.44 -2.09
CA PHE A 45 -3.99 -0.77 -0.76
C PHE A 45 -4.42 0.50 -0.03
N ARG A 46 -5.51 0.38 0.73
CA ARG A 46 -5.85 1.33 1.79
C ARG A 46 -6.09 0.57 3.07
N CYS A 47 -5.36 0.93 4.12
CA CYS A 47 -5.52 0.33 5.43
C CYS A 47 -5.68 1.39 6.52
N THR A 48 -6.37 0.98 7.57
CA THR A 48 -6.54 1.74 8.79
C THR A 48 -5.73 1.04 9.87
N GLN A 49 -4.81 1.74 10.52
CA GLN A 49 -3.94 1.19 11.54
C GLN A 49 -4.27 1.81 12.89
N MET A 50 -4.51 0.95 13.89
CA MET A 50 -4.64 1.40 15.28
C MET A 50 -3.24 1.58 15.88
N LEU A 51 -3.00 2.70 16.54
CA LEU A 51 -1.79 2.94 17.32
C LEU A 51 -2.07 2.68 18.80
N ILE A 52 -1.22 1.85 19.38
CA ILE A 52 -1.25 1.50 20.80
C ILE A 52 0.12 1.88 21.37
N TYR A 53 0.12 2.73 22.39
CA TYR A 53 1.29 3.18 23.13
C TYR A 53 1.07 2.91 24.62
#